data_AF-A0A3B9ME50-F1
#
_entry.id   AF-A0A3B9ME50-F1
#
_cell.length_a   1.000
_cell.length_b   1.000
_cell.length_c   1.000
_cell.angle_alpha   90.00
_cell.angle_beta   90.00
_cell.angle_gamma   90.00
#
_symmetry.space_group_name_H-M   'P 1'
#
loop_
_entity.id
_entity.type
_entity.pdbx_description
1 polymer ?
#
loop_
_entity_poly.entity_id
_entity_poly.type
_entity_poly.pdbx_seq_one_letter_code
_entity_poly.pdbx_strand_id
1 'polypeptide(L)'
;MPSNPELRDYLKEKLPEYMVPTAFVSLGSLPLTANGKVDRRALPSPEESKPSEENYLAPRDSIEHQLVNIWESLFTVRPVGIKDNFF
;
A
#
# COMPACT_ATOMS: atom_id res chain seq x y z
N MET A 1 -14.39 -9.19 7.49
CA MET A 1 -12.94 -8.91 7.57
C MET A 1 -12.81 -7.41 7.72
N PRO A 2 -12.06 -6.89 8.70
CA PRO A 2 -11.86 -5.45 8.84
C PRO A 2 -11.25 -4.88 7.55
N SER A 3 -11.62 -3.66 7.21
CA SER A 3 -11.06 -2.99 6.03
C SER A 3 -9.58 -2.61 6.29
N ASN A 4 -8.76 -2.52 5.24
CA ASN A 4 -7.35 -2.11 5.37
C ASN A 4 -7.14 -0.80 6.17
N PRO A 5 -8.00 0.24 6.02
CA PRO A 5 -7.93 1.43 6.86
C PRO A 5 -8.19 1.17 8.35
N GLU A 6 -9.21 0.39 8.69
CA GLU A 6 -9.55 0.05 10.08
C GLU A 6 -8.41 -0.69 10.78
N LEU A 7 -7.75 -1.60 10.07
CA LEU A 7 -6.61 -2.34 10.62
C LEU A 7 -5.42 -1.41 10.91
N ARG A 8 -5.20 -0.42 10.05
CA ARG A 8 -4.14 0.57 10.24
C ARG A 8 -4.41 1.45 11.45
N ASP A 9 -5.63 1.96 11.60
CA ASP A 9 -6.00 2.83 12.71
C ASP A 9 -5.89 2.08 14.05
N TYR A 10 -6.34 0.83 14.09
CA TYR A 10 -6.16 -0.04 15.25
C TYR A 10 -4.68 -0.24 15.62
N LEU A 11 -3.80 -0.40 14.62
CA LEU A 11 -2.36 -0.58 14.87
C LEU A 11 -1.70 0.72 15.32
N LYS A 12 -2.12 1.89 14.83
CA LYS A 12 -1.58 3.20 15.27
C LYS A 12 -1.84 3.49 16.74
N GLU A 13 -2.93 2.97 17.31
CA GLU A 13 -3.21 3.11 18.75
C GLU A 13 -2.29 2.23 19.62
N LYS A 14 -1.67 1.19 19.03
CA LYS A 14 -0.93 0.15 19.76
C LYS A 14 0.55 0.12 19.47
N LEU A 15 0.96 0.65 18.32
CA LEU A 15 2.33 0.62 17.82
C LEU A 15 2.80 2.05 17.53
N PRO A 16 4.10 2.33 17.75
CA PRO A 16 4.72 3.53 17.20
C PRO A 16 4.53 3.60 15.68
N GLU A 17 4.46 4.82 15.14
CA GLU A 17 4.15 5.07 13.72
C GLU A 17 5.08 4.30 12.75
N TYR A 18 6.38 4.22 13.07
CA TYR A 18 7.37 3.52 12.25
C TYR A 18 7.25 1.99 12.26
N MET A 19 6.40 1.41 13.10
CA MET A 19 6.07 -0.03 13.14
C MET A 19 4.76 -0.35 12.44
N VAL A 20 4.00 0.66 11.99
CA VAL A 20 2.74 0.45 11.29
C VAL A 20 3.04 0.08 9.83
N PRO A 21 2.59 -1.10 9.34
CA PRO A 21 2.87 -1.53 7.97
C PRO A 21 2.33 -0.53 6.93
N THR A 22 3.10 -0.26 5.89
CA THR A 22 2.68 0.68 4.83
C THR A 22 1.67 0.04 3.87
N ALA A 23 1.67 -1.28 3.72
CA ALA A 23 0.68 -2.00 2.91
C ALA A 23 0.11 -3.24 3.63
N PHE A 24 -1.14 -3.56 3.29
CA PHE A 24 -1.85 -4.74 3.78
C PHE A 24 -2.39 -5.53 2.58
N VAL A 25 -1.97 -6.78 2.46
CA VAL A 25 -2.36 -7.68 1.36
C VAL A 25 -3.23 -8.80 1.94
N SER A 26 -4.44 -8.95 1.39
CA SER A 26 -5.33 -10.06 1.76
C SER A 26 -4.91 -11.32 1.00
N LEU A 27 -4.72 -12.42 1.73
CA LEU A 27 -4.37 -13.72 1.19
C LEU A 27 -5.43 -14.74 1.59
N GLY A 28 -5.89 -15.55 0.63
CA GLY A 28 -6.79 -16.68 0.94
C GLY A 28 -6.10 -17.75 1.78
N SER A 29 -4.78 -17.91 1.62
CA SER A 29 -3.94 -18.82 2.39
C SER A 29 -2.49 -18.35 2.38
N LEU A 30 -1.73 -18.64 3.45
CA LEU A 30 -0.29 -18.39 3.46
C LEU A 30 0.44 -19.37 2.53
N PRO A 31 1.37 -18.90 1.68
CA PRO A 31 2.22 -19.80 0.91
C PRO A 31 3.13 -20.58 1.85
N LEU A 32 3.19 -21.89 1.68
CA LEU A 32 4.00 -22.80 2.50
C LEU A 32 5.05 -23.48 1.63
N THR A 33 6.23 -23.67 2.21
CA THR A 33 7.27 -24.58 1.71
C THR A 33 6.81 -26.04 1.80
N ALA A 34 7.49 -26.96 1.11
CA ALA A 34 7.22 -28.39 1.20
C ALA A 34 7.24 -28.96 2.65
N ASN A 35 7.95 -28.29 3.56
CA ASN A 35 8.04 -28.64 4.98
C ASN A 35 6.99 -27.93 5.85
N GLY A 36 6.01 -27.24 5.25
CA GLY A 36 4.92 -26.56 5.96
C GLY A 36 5.28 -25.22 6.61
N LYS A 37 6.52 -24.73 6.45
CA LYS A 37 6.91 -23.38 6.92
C LYS A 37 6.43 -22.32 5.94
N VAL A 38 6.09 -21.13 6.43
CA VAL A 38 5.71 -19.98 5.57
C VAL A 38 6.85 -19.64 4.61
N ASP A 39 6.56 -19.67 3.32
CA ASP A 39 7.48 -19.24 2.28
C ASP A 39 7.35 -17.74 2.06
N ARG A 40 8.20 -16.98 2.75
CA ARG A 40 8.22 -15.51 2.65
C ARG A 40 8.59 -14.99 1.26
N ARG A 41 9.27 -15.80 0.44
CA ARG A 41 9.68 -15.40 -0.92
C ARG A 41 8.54 -15.53 -1.92
N ALA A 42 7.56 -16.37 -1.61
CA ALA A 42 6.36 -16.58 -2.40
C ALA A 42 5.20 -15.64 -2.00
N LEU A 43 5.42 -14.73 -1.04
CA LEU A 43 4.44 -13.69 -0.74
C LEU A 43 4.37 -12.71 -1.91
N PRO A 44 3.15 -12.34 -2.36
CA PRO A 44 3.00 -11.39 -3.47
C PRO A 44 3.52 -10.01 -3.08
N SER A 45 3.98 -9.25 -4.07
CA SER A 45 4.36 -7.86 -3.84
C SER A 45 3.11 -7.04 -3.46
N PRO A 46 3.21 -6.12 -2.47
CA PRO A 46 2.12 -5.21 -2.18
C PRO A 46 1.72 -4.32 -3.37
N GLU A 47 2.65 -4.03 -4.27
CA GLU A 47 2.39 -3.25 -5.49
C GLU A 47 1.53 -4.03 -6.50
N GLU A 48 1.79 -5.33 -6.66
CA GLU A 48 1.00 -6.24 -7.50
C GLU A 48 -0.40 -6.49 -6.93
N SER A 49 -0.56 -6.25 -5.63
CA SER A 49 -1.80 -6.46 -4.88
C SER A 49 -2.63 -5.19 -4.72
N LYS A 50 -2.17 -4.04 -5.26
CA LYS A 50 -2.98 -2.82 -5.29
C LYS A 50 -4.21 -3.11 -6.16
N PRO A 51 -5.45 -2.93 -5.65
CA PRO A 51 -6.61 -2.96 -6.51
C PRO A 51 -6.41 -1.90 -7.59
N SER A 52 -6.34 -2.37 -8.84
CA SER A 52 -6.09 -1.60 -10.04
C SER A 52 -7.07 -0.43 -10.16
N GLU A 53 -6.51 0.76 -10.37
CA GLU A 53 -7.13 1.99 -10.93
C GLU A 53 -8.35 2.61 -10.22
N GLU A 54 -9.10 1.90 -9.37
CA GLU A 54 -10.38 2.39 -8.81
C GLU A 54 -10.23 3.54 -7.78
N ASN A 55 -9.02 3.78 -7.26
CA ASN A 55 -8.74 4.86 -6.32
C ASN A 55 -7.88 5.99 -6.90
N TYR A 56 -7.58 5.96 -8.21
CA TYR A 56 -6.87 7.06 -8.83
C TYR A 56 -7.74 8.31 -8.86
N LEU A 57 -7.38 9.29 -8.05
CA LEU A 57 -7.98 10.62 -8.06
C LEU A 57 -6.96 11.59 -8.66
N ALA A 58 -7.33 12.17 -9.79
CA ALA A 58 -6.53 13.20 -10.43
C ALA A 58 -6.42 14.44 -9.52
N PRO A 59 -5.28 15.14 -9.54
CA PRO A 59 -5.12 16.41 -8.83
C PRO A 59 -6.14 17.45 -9.32
N ARG A 60 -6.70 18.21 -8.39
CA ARG A 60 -7.83 19.13 -8.60
C ARG A 60 -7.39 20.59 -8.59
N ASP A 61 -6.36 20.93 -7.81
CA ASP A 61 -5.86 22.29 -7.67
C ASP A 61 -4.36 22.41 -8.01
N SER A 62 -3.86 23.63 -8.10
CA SER A 62 -2.46 23.91 -8.46
C SER A 62 -1.44 23.31 -7.48
N ILE A 63 -1.82 23.10 -6.21
CA ILE A 63 -0.93 22.58 -5.18
C ILE A 63 -0.80 21.06 -5.32
N GLU A 64 -1.93 20.36 -5.46
CA GLU A 64 -1.98 18.93 -5.71
C GLU A 64 -1.21 18.58 -7.00
N HIS A 65 -1.32 19.39 -8.06
CA HIS A 65 -0.54 19.19 -9.28
C HIS A 65 0.98 19.31 -9.04
N GLN A 66 1.43 20.28 -8.23
CA GLN A 66 2.84 20.39 -7.89
C GLN A 66 3.34 19.18 -7.09
N LEU A 67 2.55 18.72 -6.12
CA LEU A 67 2.89 17.55 -5.30
C LEU A 67 2.98 16.27 -6.14
N VAL A 68 1.99 16.01 -7.01
CA VAL A 68 2.00 14.86 -7.92
C VAL A 68 3.23 14.90 -8.82
N ASN A 69 3.56 16.06 -9.41
CA ASN A 69 4.75 16.21 -10.25
C ASN A 69 6.05 15.91 -9.49
N ILE A 70 6.17 16.33 -8.23
CA ILE A 70 7.33 16.03 -7.40
C ILE A 70 7.40 14.52 -7.12
N TRP A 71 6.28 13.89 -6.77
CA TRP A 71 6.23 12.45 -6.49
C TRP A 71 6.57 11.61 -7.72
N GLU A 72 5.99 11.93 -8.88
CA GLU A 72 6.31 11.26 -10.15
C GLU A 72 7.77 11.47 -10.59
N SER A 73 8.45 12.51 -10.10
CA SER A 73 9.88 12.72 -10.34
C SER A 73 10.78 11.83 -9.48
N LEU A 74 10.27 11.35 -8.34
CA LEU A 74 11.01 10.52 -7.38
C LEU A 74 10.75 9.02 -7.56
N PHE A 75 9.57 8.64 -8.05
CA PHE A 75 9.16 7.26 -8.24
C PHE A 75 9.04 6.87 -9.72
N THR A 76 9.42 5.64 -10.07
CA THR A 76 9.16 5.06 -11.42
C THR A 76 7.69 4.70 -11.63
N VAL A 77 6.86 4.79 -10.57
CA VAL A 77 5.45 4.45 -10.59
C VAL A 77 4.64 5.64 -11.11
N ARG A 78 3.92 5.44 -12.21
CA ARG A 78 3.01 6.43 -12.82
C ARG A 78 1.73 5.74 -13.29
N PRO A 79 0.55 6.38 -13.14
CA PRO A 79 0.31 7.71 -12.57
C PRO A 79 0.17 7.71 -11.03
N VAL A 80 0.49 8.83 -10.37
CA VAL A 80 0.31 9.01 -8.90
C VAL A 80 -0.99 9.78 -8.61
N GLY A 81 -1.90 9.19 -7.83
CA GLY A 81 -3.14 9.81 -7.39
C GLY A 81 -3.01 10.54 -6.04
N ILE A 82 -3.88 11.52 -5.78
CA ILE A 82 -3.84 12.34 -4.53
C ILE A 82 -4.10 11.55 -3.23
N LYS A 83 -4.61 10.33 -3.32
CA LYS A 83 -4.85 9.43 -2.18
C LYS A 83 -3.77 8.35 -2.05
N ASP A 84 -2.76 8.37 -2.92
CA ASP A 84 -1.65 7.41 -2.83
C ASP A 84 -0.80 7.71 -1.60
N ASN A 85 -0.30 6.65 -0.99
CA ASN A 85 0.62 6.75 0.13
C ASN A 85 2.06 6.90 -0.38
N PHE A 86 2.82 7.80 0.23
CA PHE A 86 4.24 8.02 -0.08
C PHE A 86 5.13 6.85 0.35
N PHE A 87 4.72 6.11 1.39
CA PHE A 87 5.48 5.03 2.03
C PHE A 87 4.84 3.66 1.76
#